data_AF-A0AAD6W3I0-F1
#
_entry.id   AF-A0AAD6W3I0-F1
#
_cell.length_a   1.000
_cell.length_b   1.000
_cell.length_c   1.000
_cell.angle_alpha   90.00
_cell.angle_beta   90.00
_cell.angle_gamma   90.00
#
_symmetry.space_group_name_H-M   'P 1'
#
loop_
_entity.id
_entity.type
_entity.pdbx_description
1 polymer ?
#
loop_
_entity_poly.entity_id
_entity_poly.type
_entity_poly.pdbx_seq_one_letter_code
_entity_poly.pdbx_strand_id
1 'polypeptide(L)' 'MIPVANYLEIKDLLDVLNQAVADRIENKSVEYVRGFFGIDNDFTAEEEAALRQEHAWAYEGVDED' A
#
# COMPACT_ATOMS: atom_id res chain seq x y z
N MET A 1 6.55 3.34 -15.40
CA MET A 1 6.36 4.79 -15.57
C MET A 1 6.95 5.59 -14.42
N ILE A 2 6.62 5.30 -13.16
CA ILE A 2 7.20 5.98 -11.98
C ILE A 2 8.74 6.05 -12.01
N PRO A 3 9.49 4.95 -12.25
CA PRO A 3 10.96 5.01 -12.28
C PRO A 3 11.50 5.89 -13.42
N VAL A 4 10.80 5.95 -14.55
CA VAL A 4 11.17 6.77 -15.71
C VAL A 4 10.94 8.25 -15.42
N ALA A 5 9.79 8.60 -14.83
CA ALA A 5 9.49 9.97 -14.43
C ALA A 5 10.50 10.49 -13.38
N ASN A 6 10.87 9.64 -12.41
CA ASN A 6 11.90 9.94 -11.44
C ASN A 6 13.29 10.13 -12.08
N TYR A 7 13.70 9.21 -12.96
CA TYR A 7 15.00 9.29 -13.64
C TYR A 7 15.13 10.55 -14.53
N LEU A 8 14.04 10.95 -15.19
CA LEU A 8 14.00 12.14 -16.05
C LEU A 8 13.71 13.44 -15.28
N GLU A 9 13.60 13.38 -13.95
CA GLU A 9 13.28 14.51 -13.04
C GLU A 9 12.00 15.29 -13.41
N ILE A 10 10.99 14.60 -13.97
CA ILE A 10 9.70 15.20 -14.32
C ILE A 10 8.77 15.16 -13.10
N LYS A 11 8.87 16.17 -12.23
CA LYS A 11 8.16 16.25 -10.95
C LYS A 11 6.64 16.11 -11.08
N ASP A 12 6.00 16.89 -11.95
CA ASP A 12 4.54 16.87 -12.09
C ASP A 12 4.01 15.48 -12.51
N LEU A 13 4.75 14.78 -13.38
CA LEU A 13 4.40 13.42 -13.79
C LEU A 13 4.62 12.42 -12.65
N LEU A 14 5.71 12.57 -11.89
CA LEU A 14 5.98 11.73 -10.73
C LEU A 14 4.89 11.89 -9.67
N ASP A 15 4.46 13.12 -9.39
CA ASP A 15 3.42 13.43 -8.40
C ASP A 15 2.07 12.81 -8.80
N VAL A 16 1.65 12.97 -10.05
CA VAL A 16 0.40 12.37 -10.55
C VAL A 16 0.44 10.84 -10.48
N LEU A 17 1.57 10.23 -10.82
CA LEU A 17 1.70 8.77 -10.77
C LEU A 17 1.73 8.26 -9.32
N ASN A 18 2.39 8.97 -8.40
CA ASN A 18 2.40 8.61 -6.98
C ASN A 18 1.02 8.78 -6.34
N GLN A 19 0.29 9.84 -6.70
CA GLN A 19 -1.08 10.03 -6.22
C GLN A 19 -2.00 8.90 -6.69
N ALA A 20 -1.92 8.50 -7.96
CA ALA A 20 -2.72 7.38 -8.47
C ALA A 20 -2.41 6.05 -7.74
N VAL A 21 -1.18 5.84 -7.28
CA VAL A 21 -0.83 4.70 -6.43
C VAL A 21 -1.38 4.86 -5.02
N ALA A 22 -1.30 6.05 -4.44
CA ALA A 22 -1.85 6.35 -3.12
C ALA A 22 -3.37 6.13 -3.08
N ASP A 23 -4.10 6.66 -4.07
CA ASP A 23 -5.56 6.48 -4.22
C ASP A 23 -5.95 5.00 -4.37
N ARG A 24 -5.03 4.17 -4.87
CA ARG A 24 -5.26 2.73 -5.03
C ARG A 24 -5.08 1.94 -3.72
N ILE A 25 -4.30 2.47 -2.79
CA ILE A 25 -4.00 1.87 -1.48
C ILE A 25 -4.97 2.39 -0.42
N GLU A 26 -5.42 3.64 -0.56
CA GLU A 26 -6.29 4.32 0.41
C GLU A 26 -7.54 3.49 0.74
N ASN A 27 -7.78 3.30 2.04
CA ASN A 27 -8.90 2.55 2.63
C ASN A 27 -9.02 1.07 2.18
N LYS A 28 -7.96 0.48 1.61
CA LYS A 28 -7.94 -0.94 1.24
C LYS A 28 -7.35 -1.83 2.32
N SER A 29 -7.79 -3.09 2.34
CA SER A 29 -7.27 -4.09 3.26
C SER A 29 -5.81 -4.41 2.94
N VAL A 30 -5.07 -4.86 3.96
CA VAL A 30 -3.66 -5.25 3.80
C VAL A 30 -3.56 -6.43 2.83
N GLU A 31 -4.53 -7.34 2.88
CA GLU A 31 -4.67 -8.50 2.03
C GLU A 31 -4.88 -8.10 0.56
N TYR A 32 -5.75 -7.13 0.30
CA TYR A 32 -5.99 -6.58 -1.03
C TYR A 32 -4.75 -5.91 -1.60
N VAL A 33 -4.12 -5.03 -0.82
CA VAL A 33 -2.92 -4.29 -1.25
C VAL A 33 -1.81 -5.29 -1.61
N ARG A 34 -1.57 -6.29 -0.76
CA ARG A 34 -0.60 -7.37 -1.04
C ARG A 34 -0.94 -8.12 -2.32
N GLY A 35 -2.19 -8.54 -2.50
CA GLY A 35 -2.65 -9.24 -3.70
C GLY A 35 -2.53 -8.41 -4.98
N PHE A 36 -2.89 -7.12 -4.92
CA PHE A 36 -2.83 -6.20 -6.06
C PHE A 36 -1.40 -5.92 -6.51
N PHE A 37 -0.46 -5.72 -5.58
CA PHE A 37 0.95 -5.48 -5.89
C PHE A 37 1.77 -6.77 -6.07
N GLY A 38 1.18 -7.94 -5.82
CA GLY A 38 1.89 -9.22 -5.90
C GLY A 38 2.98 -9.36 -4.83
N ILE A 39 2.70 -8.85 -3.62
CA ILE A 39 3.61 -8.89 -2.48
C ILE A 39 3.23 -10.08 -1.60
N ASP A 40 4.16 -11.00 -1.43
CA ASP A 40 4.00 -12.11 -0.48
C ASP A 40 4.16 -11.61 0.97
N ASN A 41 3.38 -12.16 1.89
CA ASN A 41 3.52 -11.88 3.31
C ASN A 41 4.75 -12.61 3.86
N ASP A 42 5.75 -11.86 4.33
CA ASP A 42 7.00 -12.36 4.89
C ASP A 42 7.01 -12.40 6.42
N PHE A 43 5.94 -11.91 7.08
CA PHE A 43 5.79 -12.01 8.52
C PHE A 43 5.41 -13.42 8.96
N THR A 44 5.93 -13.83 10.12
CA THR A 44 5.37 -14.98 10.83
C THR A 44 3.99 -14.64 11.39
N ALA A 45 3.17 -15.66 11.66
CA ALA A 45 1.83 -15.46 12.20
C ALA A 45 1.81 -14.71 13.54
N GLU A 46 2.85 -14.88 14.37
CA GLU A 46 2.99 -14.18 15.65
C GLU A 46 3.34 -12.70 15.45
N GLU A 47 4.29 -12.40 14.56
CA GLU A 47 4.66 -11.03 14.21
C GLU A 47 3.49 -10.27 13.56
N GLU A 48 2.77 -10.91 12.64
CA GLU A 48 1.59 -10.30 12.01
C GLU A 48 0.48 -10.05 13.03
N ALA A 49 0.26 -10.97 13.98
CA ALA A 49 -0.72 -10.77 15.05
C ALA A 49 -0.34 -9.62 15.98
N ALA A 50 0.94 -9.51 16.36
CA ALA A 50 1.45 -8.40 17.16
C ALA A 50 1.30 -7.06 16.43
N LEU A 51 1.64 -7.00 15.14
CA LEU A 51 1.49 -5.80 14.31
C LEU A 51 0.01 -5.42 14.11
N ARG A 52 -0.89 -6.41 13.92
CA ARG A 52 -2.34 -6.16 13.87
C ARG A 52 -2.86 -5.58 15.19
N GLN A 53 -2.34 -6.03 16.32
CA GLN A 53 -2.72 -5.51 17.63
C GLN A 53 -2.18 -4.09 17.86
N GLU A 54 -0.91 -3.84 17.53
CA GLU A 54 -0.27 -2.52 17.64
C GLU A 54 -0.93 -1.48 16.72
N HIS A 55 -1.31 -1.89 15.52
CA HIS A 55 -1.93 -1.05 14.50
C HIS A 55 -3.42 -1.32 14.34
N ALA A 56 -4.12 -1.70 15.42
CA ALA A 56 -5.55 -2.01 15.36
C ALA A 56 -6.39 -0.86 14.77
N TRP A 57 -5.98 0.39 15.02
CA TRP A 57 -6.60 1.60 14.46
C TRP A 57 -6.59 1.66 12.93
N ALA A 58 -5.65 0.97 12.27
CA ALA A 58 -5.51 0.99 10.81
C ALA A 58 -6.51 0.05 10.10
N TYR A 59 -7.23 -0.78 10.86
CA TYR A 59 -8.23 -1.72 10.33
C TYR A 59 -9.66 -1.19 10.49
N GLU A 60 -9.85 -0.01 11.09
CA GLU A 60 -11.15 0.63 11.24
C GLU A 60 -11.50 1.43 9.97
N GLY A 61 -12.71 1.22 9.41
CA GLY A 61 -13.17 1.97 8.24
C GLY A 61 -12.55 1.54 6.90
N VAL A 62 -11.94 0.35 6.86
CA VAL A 62 -11.45 -0.28 5.63
C VAL A 62 -12.63 -0.79 4.80
N ASP A 63 -12.60 -0.57 3.48
CA ASP A 63 -13.60 -1.10 2.57
C ASP A 63 -13.62 -2.63 2.61
N GLU A 64 -14.80 -3.25 2.62
CA GLU A 64 -14.91 -4.69 2.35
C GLU A 64 -14.52 -4.97 0.89
N ASP A 65 -13.61 -5.92 0.69
CA ASP A 65 -13.03 -6.29 -0.62
C ASP A 65 -14.04 -6.90 -1.60
#